data_AF-A0A7X7BV21-F1
#
_entry.id   AF-A0A7X7BV21-F1
#
_cell.length_a   1.000
_cell.length_b   1.000
_cell.length_c   1.000
_cell.angle_alpha   90.00
_cell.angle_beta   90.00
_cell.angle_gamma   90.00
#
_symmetry.space_group_name_H-M   'P 1'
#
loop_
_entity.id
_entity.type
_entity.pdbx_description
1 polymer ?
#
loop_
_entity_poly.entity_id
_entity_poly.type
_entity_poly.pdbx_seq_one_letter_code
_entity_poly.pdbx_strand_id
1 'polypeptide(L)'
;MTLPSAEWQIEFLKYIQNILQAGSFTSTYKCALLIALSNVAIEKGSDTDAPLTIHYRDLAEQFMHLYWHQARPYKIVDQTEIILAQNTGNTIAIMQRIDE
;
A
#
# COMPACT_ATOMS: atom_id res chain seq x y z
N MET A 1 1.16 -20.93 20.66
CA MET A 1 -0.25 -20.48 20.63
C MET A 1 -0.99 -21.26 19.56
N THR A 2 -2.29 -21.48 19.73
CA THR A 2 -3.12 -22.22 18.77
C THR A 2 -3.51 -21.31 17.60
N LEU A 3 -3.43 -21.83 16.38
CA LEU A 3 -3.92 -21.13 15.18
C LEU A 3 -5.32 -20.54 15.43
N PRO A 4 -5.61 -19.29 15.02
CA PRO A 4 -6.93 -18.70 15.14
C PRO A 4 -7.98 -19.60 14.50
N SER A 5 -9.18 -19.70 15.09
CA SER A 5 -10.22 -20.56 14.55
C SER A 5 -10.63 -20.12 13.14
N ALA A 6 -11.14 -21.05 12.35
CA ALA A 6 -11.62 -20.75 11.01
C ALA A 6 -12.74 -19.68 11.04
N GLU A 7 -13.63 -19.71 12.04
CA GLU A 7 -14.67 -18.69 12.21
C GLU A 7 -14.07 -17.31 12.42
N TRP A 8 -13.04 -17.20 13.27
CA TRP A 8 -12.38 -15.93 13.55
C TRP A 8 -11.70 -15.35 12.31
N GLN A 9 -11.00 -16.19 11.54
CA GLN A 9 -10.36 -15.76 10.30
C GLN A 9 -11.39 -15.24 9.28
N ILE A 10 -12.55 -15.90 9.18
CA ILE A 10 -13.66 -15.47 8.32
C ILE A 10 -14.26 -14.14 8.82
N GLU A 11 -14.45 -13.97 10.13
CA GLU A 11 -14.92 -12.71 10.71
C GLU A 11 -13.96 -11.55 10.46
N PHE A 12 -12.65 -11.79 10.62
CA PHE A 12 -11.63 -10.79 10.33
C PHE A 12 -11.68 -10.34 8.87
N LEU A 13 -11.76 -11.28 7.92
CA LEU A 13 -11.89 -10.97 6.49
C LEU A 13 -13.19 -10.20 6.18
N LYS A 14 -14.31 -10.55 6.83
CA LYS A 14 -15.58 -9.80 6.70
C LYS A 14 -15.47 -8.38 7.25
N TYR A 15 -14.77 -8.18 8.36
CA TYR A 15 -14.54 -6.85 8.92
C TYR A 15 -13.77 -5.96 7.93
N ILE A 16 -12.71 -6.50 7.30
CA ILE A 16 -11.97 -5.81 6.25
C ILE A 16 -12.86 -5.52 5.03
N GLN A 17 -13.67 -6.47 4.58
CA GLN A 17 -14.63 -6.25 3.48
C GLN A 17 -15.67 -5.17 3.82
N ASN A 18 -16.18 -5.14 5.05
CA ASN A 18 -17.14 -4.13 5.49
C ASN A 18 -16.51 -2.74 5.52
N ILE A 19 -15.28 -2.62 6.04
CA ILE A 19 -14.52 -1.36 5.96
C ILE A 19 -14.38 -0.91 4.51
N LEU A 20 -14.10 -1.83 3.58
CA LEU A 20 -13.96 -1.58 2.14
C LEU A 20 -15.27 -1.30 1.40
N GLN A 21 -16.42 -1.71 1.92
CA GLN A 21 -17.72 -1.47 1.27
C GLN A 21 -18.40 -0.21 1.83
N ALA A 22 -18.31 0.01 3.15
CA ALA A 22 -19.00 1.10 3.84
C ALA A 22 -18.54 2.51 3.40
N GLY A 23 -17.29 2.65 2.97
CA GLY A 23 -16.71 3.92 2.56
C GLY A 23 -16.95 4.33 1.10
N SER A 24 -17.92 3.71 0.39
CA SER A 24 -18.32 4.06 -0.98
C SER A 24 -17.11 4.18 -1.94
N PHE A 25 -16.25 3.15 -1.96
CA PHE A 25 -14.90 3.25 -2.51
C PHE A 25 -14.89 3.20 -4.04
N THR A 26 -15.06 4.37 -4.67
CA THR A 26 -14.45 4.63 -5.99
C THR A 26 -12.95 4.95 -5.88
N SER A 27 -12.44 5.04 -4.65
CA SER A 27 -11.07 5.45 -4.32
C SER A 27 -10.13 4.25 -4.17
N THR A 28 -9.58 3.80 -5.29
CA THR A 28 -8.63 2.66 -5.40
C THR A 28 -7.40 2.79 -4.48
N TYR A 29 -7.05 4.01 -4.03
CA TYR A 29 -5.95 4.26 -3.10
C TYR A 29 -6.18 3.63 -1.71
N LYS A 30 -7.41 3.60 -1.19
CA LYS A 30 -7.63 3.02 0.14
C LYS A 30 -7.50 1.49 0.11
N CYS A 31 -7.87 0.87 -1.01
CA CYS A 31 -7.64 -0.57 -1.23
C CYS A 31 -6.14 -0.87 -1.27
N ALA A 32 -5.36 -0.07 -1.99
CA ALA A 32 -3.92 -0.25 -2.04
C ALA A 32 -3.23 -0.01 -0.68
N LEU A 33 -3.79 0.87 0.16
CA LEU A 33 -3.29 1.06 1.53
C LEU A 33 -3.50 -0.20 2.39
N LEU A 34 -4.66 -0.85 2.28
CA LEU A 34 -4.90 -2.12 2.99
C LEU A 34 -3.97 -3.22 2.50
N ILE A 35 -3.77 -3.34 1.18
CA ILE A 35 -2.81 -4.31 0.60
C ILE A 35 -1.39 -4.02 1.11
N ALA A 36 -0.98 -2.75 1.13
CA ALA A 36 0.32 -2.35 1.66
C ALA A 36 0.48 -2.75 3.13
N LEU A 37 -0.53 -2.48 3.95
CA LEU A 37 -0.54 -2.84 5.36
C LEU A 37 -0.42 -4.36 5.56
N SER A 38 -1.20 -5.14 4.80
CA SER A 38 -1.15 -6.60 4.84
C SER A 38 0.23 -7.14 4.46
N ASN A 39 0.84 -6.63 3.39
CA ASN A 39 2.17 -7.07 2.97
C ASN A 39 3.24 -6.75 4.03
N VAL A 40 3.26 -5.52 4.57
CA VAL A 40 4.22 -5.15 5.62
C VAL A 40 4.03 -6.00 6.87
N ALA A 41 2.78 -6.32 7.21
CA ALA A 41 2.49 -7.21 8.34
C ALA A 41 2.99 -8.64 8.12
N ILE A 42 2.93 -9.16 6.89
CA ILE A 42 3.45 -10.49 6.54
C ILE A 42 4.98 -10.48 6.53
N GLU A 43 5.60 -9.46 5.93
CA GLU A 43 7.07 -9.38 5.77
C GLU A 43 7.81 -9.14 7.08
N LYS A 44 7.24 -8.32 7.98
CA LYS A 44 7.87 -7.94 9.26
C LYS A 44 7.27 -8.65 10.47
N GLY A 45 6.15 -9.34 10.28
CA GLY A 45 5.50 -10.13 11.32
C GLY A 45 6.32 -11.33 11.76
N SER A 46 5.91 -11.94 12.86
CA SER A 46 6.45 -13.21 13.31
C SER A 46 5.33 -14.09 13.84
N ASP A 47 5.52 -15.40 13.83
CA ASP A 47 4.54 -16.39 14.33
C ASP A 47 4.42 -16.42 15.86
N THR A 48 4.87 -15.36 16.54
CA THR A 48 4.91 -15.27 18.00
C THR A 48 3.65 -14.64 18.59
N ASP A 49 2.67 -14.26 17.76
CA ASP A 49 1.45 -13.52 18.15
C ASP A 49 1.73 -12.17 18.85
N ALA A 50 2.98 -11.72 18.82
CA ALA A 50 3.37 -10.44 19.39
C ALA A 50 2.81 -9.29 18.54
N PRO A 51 2.41 -8.16 19.17
CA PRO A 51 1.97 -6.99 18.44
C PRO A 51 3.10 -6.48 17.54
N LEU A 52 2.80 -6.31 16.26
CA LEU A 52 3.73 -5.75 15.29
C LEU A 52 3.56 -4.22 15.23
N THR A 53 4.62 -3.48 15.57
CA THR A 53 4.67 -2.04 15.31
C THR A 53 5.09 -1.81 13.87
N ILE A 54 4.22 -1.18 13.08
CA ILE A 54 4.50 -0.81 11.69
C ILE A 54 4.86 0.67 11.65
N HIS A 55 6.06 1.00 11.18
CA HIS A 55 6.44 2.39 11.00
C HIS A 55 5.76 2.98 9.76
N TYR A 56 5.33 4.24 9.86
CA TYR A 56 4.71 4.96 8.75
C TYR A 56 5.56 4.98 7.48
N ARG A 57 6.89 4.99 7.59
CA ARG A 57 7.80 4.96 6.45
C ARG A 57 7.65 3.66 5.64
N ASP A 58 7.65 2.51 6.31
CA ASP A 58 7.52 1.20 5.67
C ASP A 58 6.18 1.06 4.94
N LEU A 59 5.12 1.53 5.61
CA LEU A 59 3.79 1.53 5.02
C LEU A 59 3.71 2.48 3.81
N ALA A 60 4.33 3.66 3.88
CA ALA A 60 4.36 4.62 2.80
C ALA A 60 5.11 4.08 1.58
N GLU A 61 6.27 3.45 1.76
CA GLU A 61 7.05 2.85 0.66
C GLU A 61 6.23 1.77 -0.06
N GLN A 62 5.70 0.80 0.68
CA GLN A 62 4.89 -0.27 0.10
C GLN A 62 3.63 0.27 -0.59
N PHE A 63 2.99 1.29 0.01
CA PHE A 63 1.84 1.96 -0.57
C PHE A 63 2.15 2.69 -1.87
N MET A 64 3.26 3.43 -1.93
CA MET A 64 3.70 4.13 -3.14
C MET A 64 4.05 3.15 -4.26
N HIS A 65 4.67 2.02 -3.94
CA HIS A 65 4.92 0.96 -4.92
C HIS A 65 3.62 0.36 -5.49
N LEU A 66 2.63 0.08 -4.65
CA LEU A 66 1.38 -0.56 -5.06
C LEU A 66 0.45 0.37 -5.84
N TYR A 67 0.34 1.63 -5.40
CA TYR A 67 -0.68 2.55 -5.89
C TYR A 67 -0.14 3.65 -6.79
N TRP A 68 1.03 4.18 -6.45
CA TRP A 68 1.52 5.43 -7.03
C TRP A 68 2.43 5.21 -8.24
N HIS A 69 2.20 4.13 -8.99
CA HIS A 69 2.80 3.97 -10.31
C HIS A 69 2.31 5.00 -11.34
N GLN A 70 1.31 5.82 -11.02
CA GLN A 70 0.86 6.93 -11.86
C GLN A 70 1.87 8.10 -11.95
N ALA A 71 2.94 8.07 -11.16
CA ALA A 71 4.10 8.95 -11.35
C ALA A 71 5.25 8.27 -12.12
N ARG A 72 5.07 7.04 -12.60
CA ARG A 72 6.07 6.42 -13.49
C ARG A 72 6.19 7.20 -14.79
N PRO A 73 7.36 7.16 -15.45
CA PRO A 73 7.58 7.89 -16.69
C PRO A 73 6.47 7.58 -17.70
N TYR A 74 5.77 8.64 -18.11
CA TYR A 74 4.78 8.56 -19.17
C TYR A 74 5.56 8.36 -20.48
N LYS A 75 5.38 7.20 -21.10
CA LYS A 75 5.95 6.90 -22.41
C LYS A 75 5.11 7.61 -23.46
N ILE A 76 5.59 8.75 -23.94
CA ILE A 76 5.11 9.31 -25.20
C ILE A 76 5.58 8.34 -26.30
N VAL A 77 4.65 7.92 -27.16
CA VAL A 77 4.97 7.15 -28.38
C VAL A 77 6.02 7.96 -29.15
N ASP A 78 7.20 7.36 -29.38
CA ASP A 78 8.48 7.95 -29.86
C ASP A 78 9.63 8.11 -28.82
N GLN A 79 9.75 7.16 -27.89
CA GLN A 79 10.99 6.82 -27.15
C GLN A 79 11.54 7.82 -26.13
N THR A 80 10.80 8.88 -25.78
CA THR A 80 11.22 9.76 -24.67
C THR A 80 10.41 9.46 -23.42
N GLU A 81 11.03 8.83 -22.42
CA GLU A 81 10.43 8.66 -21.09
C GLU A 81 10.46 10.00 -20.36
N ILE A 82 9.28 10.58 -20.10
CA ILE A 82 9.17 11.79 -19.28
C ILE A 82 8.37 11.49 -18.01
N ILE A 83 8.88 11.85 -16.85
CA ILE A 83 8.09 11.83 -15.61
C ILE A 83 7.17 13.05 -15.65
N LEU A 84 5.85 12.83 -15.60
CA LEU A 84 4.88 13.92 -15.57
C LEU A 84 4.96 14.62 -14.21
N ALA A 85 5.54 15.82 -14.20
CA ALA A 85 5.54 16.67 -13.01
C ALA A 85 4.13 17.26 -12.81
N GLN A 86 3.36 16.68 -11.88
CA GLN A 86 2.04 17.21 -11.52
C GLN A 86 2.07 18.43 -10.58
N ASN A 87 3.24 18.83 -10.08
CA ASN A 87 3.41 20.01 -9.23
C ASN A 87 4.55 20.91 -9.73
N THR A 88 4.40 22.22 -9.57
CA THR A 88 5.43 23.25 -9.85
C THR A 88 6.41 23.48 -8.69
N GLY A 89 6.27 22.74 -7.58
CA GLY A 89 7.13 22.81 -6.40
C GLY A 89 8.05 21.58 -6.23
N ASN A 90 8.83 21.55 -5.14
CA ASN A 90 9.73 20.43 -4.84
C ASN A 90 8.97 19.09 -4.82
N THR A 91 9.48 18.12 -5.57
CA THR A 91 8.98 16.75 -5.60
C THR A 91 9.05 16.12 -4.21
N ILE A 92 8.07 15.26 -3.87
CA ILE A 92 8.02 14.58 -2.57
C ILE A 92 9.29 13.73 -2.40
N ALA A 93 10.02 13.94 -1.29
CA ALA A 93 11.34 13.34 -1.05
C ALA A 93 11.41 11.80 -1.15
N ILE A 94 10.29 11.11 -0.98
CA ILE A 94 10.22 9.64 -1.10
C ILE A 94 10.27 9.16 -2.56
N MET A 95 9.82 9.99 -3.51
CA MET A 95 9.85 9.66 -4.94
C MET A 95 11.29 9.55 -5.46
N GLN A 96 12.21 10.34 -4.91
CA GLN A 96 13.63 10.34 -5.31
C GLN A 96 14.36 9.03 -4.96
N ARG A 97 13.81 8.20 -4.08
CA ARG A 97 14.40 6.93 -3.62
C ARG A 97 13.82 5.68 -4.28
N ILE A 98 12.67 5.82 -4.95
CA ILE A 98 12.00 4.69 -5.63
C ILE A 98 12.63 4.42 -7.01
N ASP A 99 13.38 5.40 -7.55
CA ASP A 99 14.10 5.32 -8.84
C ASP A 99 15.56 4.82 -8.72
N GLU A 100 16.01 4.39 -7.53
CA GLU A 100 17.29 3.67 -7.31
C GLU A 100 17.07 2.16 -7.18
#